data_AF-A0A7C1BT03-F1
#
_entry.id   AF-A0A7C1BT03-F1
#
_cell.length_a   1.000
_cell.length_b   1.000
_cell.length_c   1.000
_cell.angle_alpha   90.00
_cell.angle_beta   90.00
_cell.angle_gamma   90.00
#
_symmetry.space_group_name_H-M   'P 1'
#
loop_
_entity.id
_entity.type
_entity.pdbx_description
1 polymer ?
#
loop_
_entity_poly.entity_id
_entity_poly.type
_entity_poly.pdbx_seq_one_letter_code
_entity_poly.pdbx_strand_id
1 'polypeptide(L)'
;MKESNELIRLYELKKDIKEQLETILSNDSIRKASKDSHAYRRPRPCGITIHSGHGCVFECVYCYIYDMGFPKGRVSPYPLSSLELVYALTINPYIVPERTLAAYGSVTEPLLPTLKVKTLSYIREVWRWLKLPSQISTKGYIDEGLAKELKDAEPNLSVLVTVITIKFSRILEPKAPDPKLRFKGALNASKQGLRVDLFLRPIIPGIAEKEYRDILNLAVKHGIKGVVVGSLRITANILKNLENVGISINNIVSRVQGINPFRLKGSRQVTITTSDIKELIREYAVRLGLDFMQSACSANIIAHGLGCKLCKFGPCGKSFTYIKEERIKEFLEFLGLRNFKIDVKHNLVKVLLGDGRIDRKWLQYYISEVYKLPVSVK
;
A
#
# COMPACT_ATOMS: atom_id res chain seq x y z
N MET A 1 -13.76 -19.78 27.60
CA MET A 1 -12.49 -19.80 26.87
C MET A 1 -11.72 -18.53 27.20
N LYS A 2 -10.51 -18.62 27.78
CA LYS A 2 -9.63 -17.43 27.90
C LYS A 2 -9.37 -16.92 26.48
N GLU A 3 -9.67 -15.66 26.19
CA GLU A 3 -9.23 -15.02 24.94
C GLU A 3 -7.72 -15.25 24.79
N SER A 4 -7.31 -15.82 23.65
CA SER A 4 -5.90 -16.03 23.32
C SER A 4 -5.20 -14.67 23.22
N ASN A 5 -3.97 -14.59 23.72
CA ASN A 5 -3.17 -13.38 23.62
C ASN A 5 -2.75 -13.19 22.15
N GLU A 6 -3.28 -12.17 21.49
CA GLU A 6 -3.09 -11.93 20.06
C GLU A 6 -1.63 -11.75 19.65
N LEU A 7 -0.79 -11.17 20.52
CA LEU A 7 0.65 -11.04 20.26
C LEU A 7 1.31 -12.41 20.20
N ILE A 8 1.00 -13.31 21.15
CA ILE A 8 1.55 -14.67 21.19
C ILE A 8 1.01 -15.47 20.01
N ARG A 9 -0.31 -15.46 19.80
CA ARG A 9 -0.98 -16.19 18.72
C ARG A 9 -0.40 -15.86 17.35
N LEU A 10 -0.23 -14.58 17.02
CA LEU A 10 0.30 -14.15 15.72
C LEU A 10 1.79 -14.46 15.58
N TYR A 11 2.54 -14.50 16.68
CA TYR A 11 3.95 -14.87 16.69
C TYR A 11 4.13 -16.36 16.43
N GLU A 12 3.34 -17.20 17.09
CA GLU A 12 3.32 -18.65 16.90
C GLU A 12 2.80 -19.03 15.51
N LEU A 13 1.66 -18.46 15.08
CA LEU A 13 1.11 -18.68 13.74
C LEU A 13 2.17 -18.48 12.63
N LYS A 14 2.99 -17.44 12.77
CA LYS A 14 4.06 -17.17 11.81
C LYS A 14 5.14 -18.26 11.80
N LYS A 15 5.48 -18.82 12.97
CA LYS A 15 6.42 -19.95 13.07
C LYS A 15 5.83 -21.21 12.45
N ASP A 16 4.57 -21.51 12.74
CA ASP A 16 3.89 -22.69 12.21
C ASP A 16 3.82 -22.65 10.67
N ILE A 17 3.50 -21.47 10.11
CA ILE A 17 3.50 -21.26 8.64
C ILE A 17 4.90 -21.48 8.06
N LYS A 18 5.94 -20.98 8.75
CA LYS A 18 7.33 -21.16 8.30
C LYS A 18 7.67 -22.65 8.21
N GLU A 19 7.41 -23.39 9.28
CA GLU A 19 7.71 -24.82 9.37
C GLU A 19 6.96 -25.61 8.30
N GLN A 20 5.67 -25.33 8.09
CA GLN A 20 4.89 -25.95 7.01
C GLN A 20 5.48 -25.67 5.63
N LEU A 21 5.88 -24.42 5.35
CA LEU A 21 6.48 -24.08 4.05
C LEU A 21 7.86 -24.74 3.85
N GLU A 22 8.63 -24.95 4.92
CA GLU A 22 9.91 -25.68 4.87
C GLU A 22 9.73 -27.16 4.51
N THR A 23 8.55 -27.76 4.77
CA THR A 23 8.23 -29.13 4.32
C THR A 23 7.80 -29.20 2.85
N ILE A 24 7.30 -28.09 2.29
CA ILE A 24 6.74 -28.02 0.92
C ILE A 24 7.81 -27.58 -0.08
N LEU A 25 8.68 -26.64 0.31
CA LEU A 25 9.67 -26.03 -0.58
C LEU A 25 10.97 -26.81 -0.60
N SER A 26 11.62 -26.86 -1.76
CA SER A 26 12.98 -27.38 -1.86
C SER A 26 13.98 -26.45 -1.17
N ASN A 27 15.15 -26.99 -0.80
CA ASN A 27 16.26 -26.22 -0.23
C ASN A 27 16.69 -25.04 -1.13
N ASP A 28 16.65 -25.23 -2.46
CA ASP A 28 16.98 -24.16 -3.41
C ASP A 28 15.95 -23.03 -3.41
N SER A 29 14.66 -23.37 -3.36
CA SER A 29 13.59 -22.37 -3.23
C SER A 29 13.68 -21.61 -1.90
N ILE A 30 13.95 -22.30 -0.79
CA ILE A 30 14.18 -21.68 0.52
C ILE A 30 15.37 -20.72 0.47
N ARG A 31 16.49 -21.15 -0.11
CA ARG A 31 17.71 -20.34 -0.23
C ARG A 31 17.49 -19.11 -1.11
N LYS A 32 16.78 -19.27 -2.23
CA LYS A 32 16.42 -18.20 -3.14
C LYS A 32 15.51 -17.17 -2.46
N ALA A 33 14.44 -17.63 -1.82
CA ALA A 33 13.50 -16.76 -1.10
C ALA A 33 14.17 -16.03 0.07
N SER A 34 15.07 -16.69 0.80
CA SER A 34 15.75 -16.08 1.95
C SER A 34 16.68 -14.92 1.59
N LYS A 35 17.21 -14.92 0.36
CA LYS A 35 18.06 -13.84 -0.16
C LYS A 35 17.25 -12.67 -0.75
N ASP A 36 15.96 -12.87 -1.00
CA ASP A 36 15.10 -11.87 -1.60
C ASP A 36 14.84 -10.71 -0.63
N SER A 37 14.74 -9.48 -1.15
CA SER A 37 14.47 -8.29 -0.33
C SER A 37 13.20 -8.39 0.53
N HIS A 38 12.20 -9.17 0.11
CA HIS A 38 10.99 -9.43 0.88
C HIS A 38 11.27 -10.15 2.20
N ALA A 39 12.41 -10.82 2.35
CA ALA A 39 12.82 -11.54 3.56
C ALA A 39 13.34 -10.66 4.69
N TYR A 40 13.63 -9.38 4.46
CA TYR A 40 14.25 -8.53 5.49
C TYR A 40 13.86 -7.06 5.44
N ARG A 41 13.34 -6.55 4.32
CA ARG A 41 13.02 -5.12 4.22
C ARG A 41 11.79 -4.77 5.07
N ARG A 42 11.86 -3.62 5.74
CA ARG A 42 10.75 -3.09 6.52
C ARG A 42 9.60 -2.61 5.60
N PRO A 43 8.33 -2.90 5.93
CA PRO A 43 7.17 -2.32 5.28
C PRO A 43 7.18 -0.79 5.26
N ARG A 44 6.61 -0.22 4.19
CA ARG A 44 6.30 1.22 4.10
C ARG A 44 4.98 1.49 4.83
N PRO A 45 4.57 2.76 5.03
CA PRO A 45 3.26 3.05 5.63
C PRO A 45 2.06 2.40 4.92
N CYS A 46 2.17 2.11 3.61
CA CYS A 46 1.16 1.39 2.83
C CYS A 46 1.22 -0.13 2.97
N GLY A 47 2.17 -0.67 3.74
CA GLY A 47 2.42 -2.11 3.86
C GLY A 47 3.71 -2.58 3.21
N ILE A 48 3.88 -3.90 3.16
CA ILE A 48 4.92 -4.56 2.37
C ILE A 48 4.53 -4.47 0.88
N THR A 49 5.37 -3.85 0.07
CA THR A 49 5.05 -3.60 -1.35
C THR A 49 5.40 -4.80 -2.22
N ILE A 50 4.47 -5.67 -2.55
CA ILE A 50 4.75 -6.88 -3.32
C ILE A 50 4.82 -6.55 -4.80
N HIS A 51 5.86 -7.03 -5.47
CA HIS A 51 6.12 -6.76 -6.89
C HIS A 51 5.83 -8.01 -7.70
N SER A 52 4.85 -7.97 -8.59
CA SER A 52 4.62 -9.06 -9.58
C SER A 52 5.54 -8.96 -10.80
N GLY A 53 6.17 -7.81 -10.99
CA GLY A 53 7.16 -7.55 -12.03
C GLY A 53 7.87 -6.21 -11.83
N HIS A 54 8.74 -5.88 -12.77
CA HIS A 54 9.55 -4.66 -12.79
C HIS A 54 9.40 -3.93 -14.13
N GLY A 55 9.17 -2.62 -14.06
CA GLY A 55 8.92 -1.78 -15.23
C GLY A 55 7.45 -1.70 -15.60
N CYS A 56 7.12 -0.86 -16.57
CA CYS A 56 5.73 -0.66 -16.99
C CYS A 56 5.64 -0.17 -18.44
N VAL A 57 4.67 -0.71 -19.19
CA VAL A 57 4.41 -0.41 -20.61
C VAL A 57 3.47 0.79 -20.82
N PHE A 58 2.86 1.33 -19.76
CA PHE A 58 1.92 2.45 -19.87
C PHE A 58 2.59 3.81 -20.06
N GLU A 59 3.88 3.92 -19.77
CA GLU A 59 4.71 5.08 -20.11
C GLU A 59 4.16 6.45 -19.66
N CYS A 60 3.51 6.51 -18.50
CA CYS A 60 2.98 7.77 -17.98
C CYS A 60 4.10 8.81 -17.84
N VAL A 61 3.85 10.02 -18.34
CA VAL A 61 4.83 11.13 -18.42
C VAL A 61 5.40 11.49 -17.05
N TYR A 62 4.57 11.37 -16.01
CA TYR A 62 4.89 11.70 -14.63
C TYR A 62 5.43 10.52 -13.79
N CYS A 63 5.70 9.36 -14.40
CA CYS A 63 6.00 8.14 -13.65
C CYS A 63 7.37 8.18 -12.98
N TYR A 64 7.40 8.08 -11.64
CA TYR A 64 8.63 8.15 -10.86
C TYR A 64 9.51 6.90 -10.92
N ILE A 65 8.97 5.76 -11.38
CA ILE A 65 9.70 4.48 -11.30
C ILE A 65 10.87 4.43 -12.29
N TYR A 66 10.78 5.17 -13.40
CA TYR A 66 11.85 5.20 -14.42
C TYR A 66 13.10 5.85 -13.87
N ASP A 67 12.95 6.90 -13.06
CA ASP A 67 14.05 7.54 -12.35
C ASP A 67 14.53 6.73 -11.13
N MET A 68 13.84 5.65 -10.76
CA MET A 68 14.37 4.65 -9.82
C MET A 68 15.20 3.57 -10.52
N GLY A 69 15.36 3.63 -11.84
CA GLY A 69 16.07 2.64 -12.64
C GLY A 69 15.20 1.51 -13.18
N PHE A 70 13.87 1.55 -13.00
CA PHE A 70 12.99 0.55 -13.60
C PHE A 70 12.76 0.78 -15.09
N PRO A 71 12.59 -0.28 -15.91
CA PRO A 71 12.41 -0.12 -17.34
C PRO A 71 11.14 0.64 -17.75
N LYS A 72 11.28 1.52 -18.75
CA LYS A 72 10.18 2.14 -19.49
C LYS A 72 9.84 1.31 -20.73
N GLY A 73 8.55 1.08 -20.99
CA GLY A 73 8.08 0.40 -22.22
C GLY A 73 8.25 -1.12 -22.24
N ARG A 74 8.82 -1.72 -21.20
CA ARG A 74 8.97 -3.17 -21.05
C ARG A 74 8.71 -3.59 -19.60
N VAL A 75 8.38 -4.86 -19.42
CA VAL A 75 8.13 -5.45 -18.11
C VAL A 75 8.79 -6.82 -18.01
N SER A 76 9.41 -7.09 -16.85
CA SER A 76 9.94 -8.41 -16.50
C SER A 76 9.21 -8.96 -15.29
N PRO A 77 8.66 -10.19 -15.33
CA PRO A 77 8.03 -10.81 -14.16
C PRO A 77 8.99 -10.93 -12.98
N TYR A 78 8.46 -10.86 -11.76
CA TYR A 78 9.26 -11.04 -10.54
C TYR A 78 9.70 -12.50 -10.41
N PRO A 79 10.96 -12.77 -10.02
CA PRO A 79 11.55 -14.10 -10.15
C PRO A 79 11.03 -15.14 -9.16
N LEU A 80 10.42 -14.73 -8.04
CA LEU A 80 9.90 -15.68 -7.05
C LEU A 80 8.62 -16.37 -7.55
N SER A 81 8.46 -17.65 -7.22
CA SER A 81 7.14 -18.28 -7.21
C SER A 81 6.28 -17.71 -6.07
N SER A 82 4.99 -18.02 -6.07
CA SER A 82 4.08 -17.50 -5.05
C SER A 82 4.40 -18.05 -3.66
N LEU A 83 4.76 -19.33 -3.55
CA LEU A 83 5.17 -19.93 -2.28
C LEU A 83 6.57 -19.46 -1.84
N GLU A 84 7.51 -19.25 -2.77
CA GLU A 84 8.79 -18.61 -2.45
C GLU A 84 8.60 -17.21 -1.87
N LEU A 85 7.67 -16.42 -2.45
CA LEU A 85 7.32 -15.10 -1.92
C LEU A 85 6.70 -15.20 -0.51
N VAL A 86 5.74 -16.10 -0.29
CA VAL A 86 5.13 -16.30 1.03
C VAL A 86 6.19 -16.71 2.05
N TYR A 87 7.12 -17.60 1.70
CA TYR A 87 8.21 -17.99 2.58
C TYR A 87 9.12 -16.79 2.92
N ALA A 88 9.52 -16.01 1.91
CA ALA A 88 10.29 -14.77 2.14
C ALA A 88 9.56 -13.82 3.11
N LEU A 89 8.26 -13.58 2.92
CA LEU A 89 7.46 -12.77 3.83
C LEU A 89 7.38 -13.38 5.24
N THR A 90 7.29 -14.70 5.33
CA THR A 90 7.17 -15.41 6.61
C THR A 90 8.46 -15.29 7.44
N ILE A 91 9.64 -15.29 6.82
CA ILE A 91 10.88 -15.12 7.59
C ILE A 91 11.23 -13.64 7.86
N ASN A 92 10.52 -12.70 7.24
CA ASN A 92 10.78 -11.28 7.44
C ASN A 92 10.34 -10.82 8.83
N PRO A 93 11.24 -10.27 9.68
CA PRO A 93 10.94 -9.93 11.06
C PRO A 93 9.84 -8.87 11.22
N TYR A 94 9.54 -8.09 10.17
CA TYR A 94 8.55 -7.02 10.16
C TYR A 94 7.20 -7.43 9.54
N ILE A 95 7.01 -8.70 9.21
CA ILE A 95 5.70 -9.22 8.78
C ILE A 95 4.99 -9.82 9.99
N VAL A 96 3.76 -9.39 10.21
CA VAL A 96 2.84 -9.93 11.20
C VAL A 96 1.64 -10.47 10.42
N PRO A 97 1.38 -11.80 10.44
CA PRO A 97 0.19 -12.37 9.82
C PRO A 97 -1.09 -11.64 10.25
N GLU A 98 -2.09 -11.60 9.39
CA GLU A 98 -3.39 -10.95 9.63
C GLU A 98 -3.36 -9.43 9.91
N ARG A 99 -2.17 -8.81 9.94
CA ARG A 99 -1.98 -7.43 10.39
C ARG A 99 -1.17 -6.60 9.42
N THR A 100 -0.04 -7.11 8.94
CA THR A 100 0.78 -6.38 7.98
C THR A 100 0.04 -6.21 6.67
N LEU A 101 -0.09 -4.96 6.22
CA LEU A 101 -0.74 -4.67 4.94
C LEU A 101 0.17 -5.13 3.79
N ALA A 102 -0.43 -5.65 2.71
CA ALA A 102 0.25 -5.96 1.46
C ALA A 102 -0.23 -5.00 0.36
N ALA A 103 0.70 -4.47 -0.44
CA ALA A 103 0.39 -3.52 -1.51
C ALA A 103 1.00 -3.95 -2.84
N TYR A 104 0.16 -4.06 -3.87
CA TYR A 104 0.52 -4.48 -5.22
C TYR A 104 0.40 -3.29 -6.18
N GLY A 105 1.36 -3.17 -7.11
CA GLY A 105 1.37 -2.11 -8.13
C GLY A 105 2.22 -0.89 -7.81
N SER A 106 3.32 -1.06 -7.07
CA SER A 106 4.21 0.06 -6.68
C SER A 106 5.34 0.37 -7.67
N VAL A 107 5.79 -0.61 -8.45
CA VAL A 107 6.92 -0.49 -9.41
C VAL A 107 6.61 -1.11 -10.78
N THR A 108 5.36 -1.54 -10.97
CA THR A 108 4.81 -2.10 -12.20
C THR A 108 3.29 -1.94 -12.20
N GLU A 109 2.65 -2.10 -13.35
CA GLU A 109 1.20 -2.26 -13.44
C GLU A 109 0.85 -3.73 -13.16
N PRO A 110 0.16 -4.05 -12.05
CA PRO A 110 -0.02 -5.43 -11.61
C PRO A 110 -0.96 -6.25 -12.50
N LEU A 111 -1.84 -5.59 -13.29
CA LEU A 111 -2.84 -6.26 -14.12
C LEU A 111 -2.48 -6.32 -15.61
N LEU A 112 -1.21 -6.11 -15.97
CA LEU A 112 -0.76 -6.35 -17.34
C LEU A 112 -1.04 -7.81 -17.75
N PRO A 113 -1.38 -8.10 -19.02
CA PRO A 113 -1.65 -9.47 -19.47
C PRO A 113 -0.52 -10.46 -19.13
N THR A 114 0.74 -10.02 -19.17
CA THR A 114 1.93 -10.82 -18.85
C THR A 114 2.14 -11.04 -17.35
N LEU A 115 1.50 -10.25 -16.48
CA LEU A 115 1.66 -10.31 -15.03
C LEU A 115 0.40 -10.77 -14.29
N LYS A 116 -0.79 -10.64 -14.89
CA LYS A 116 -2.08 -10.85 -14.20
C LYS A 116 -2.16 -12.18 -13.46
N VAL A 117 -1.71 -13.28 -14.08
CA VAL A 117 -1.74 -14.62 -13.49
C VAL A 117 -0.82 -14.70 -12.26
N LYS A 118 0.39 -14.13 -12.35
CA LYS A 118 1.34 -14.08 -11.23
C LYS A 118 0.82 -13.19 -10.10
N THR A 119 0.26 -12.01 -10.43
CA THR A 119 -0.35 -11.11 -9.44
C THR A 119 -1.49 -11.80 -8.68
N LEU A 120 -2.42 -12.45 -9.40
CA LEU A 120 -3.52 -13.20 -8.79
C LEU A 120 -3.02 -14.34 -7.89
N SER A 121 -2.00 -15.07 -8.34
CA SER A 121 -1.38 -16.12 -7.55
C SER A 121 -0.69 -15.58 -6.29
N TYR A 122 -0.01 -14.43 -6.37
CA TYR A 122 0.58 -13.79 -5.19
C TYR A 122 -0.48 -13.35 -4.19
N ILE A 123 -1.54 -12.65 -4.63
CA ILE A 123 -2.64 -12.23 -3.75
C ILE A 123 -3.24 -13.45 -3.05
N ARG A 124 -3.57 -14.50 -3.82
CA ARG A 124 -4.17 -15.73 -3.29
C ARG A 124 -3.29 -16.41 -2.26
N GLU A 125 -2.01 -16.61 -2.54
CA GLU A 125 -1.11 -17.33 -1.63
C GLU A 125 -0.76 -16.51 -0.39
N VAL A 126 -0.56 -15.20 -0.54
CA VAL A 126 -0.34 -14.30 0.59
C VAL A 126 -1.57 -14.25 1.50
N TRP A 127 -2.78 -14.18 0.93
CA TRP A 127 -4.01 -14.24 1.69
C TRP A 127 -4.21 -15.61 2.35
N ARG A 128 -3.98 -16.71 1.62
CA ARG A 128 -4.15 -18.08 2.11
C ARG A 128 -3.28 -18.38 3.33
N TRP A 129 -2.00 -18.07 3.25
CA TRP A 129 -1.04 -18.42 4.29
C TRP A 129 -0.97 -17.38 5.40
N LEU A 130 -0.80 -16.11 5.03
CA LEU A 130 -0.49 -15.05 5.99
C LEU A 130 -1.70 -14.16 6.30
N LYS A 131 -2.77 -14.24 5.51
CA LYS A 131 -3.96 -13.38 5.63
C LYS A 131 -3.62 -11.89 5.68
N LEU A 132 -2.57 -11.48 4.95
CA LEU A 132 -2.20 -10.07 4.91
C LEU A 132 -3.32 -9.29 4.21
N PRO A 133 -3.88 -8.24 4.83
CA PRO A 133 -4.83 -7.36 4.16
C PRO A 133 -4.21 -6.76 2.90
N SER A 134 -4.72 -7.10 1.72
CA SER A 134 -4.10 -6.67 0.46
C SER A 134 -4.81 -5.50 -0.18
N GLN A 135 -4.01 -4.75 -0.92
CA GLN A 135 -4.48 -3.70 -1.79
C GLN A 135 -3.77 -3.77 -3.13
N ILE A 136 -4.54 -3.59 -4.21
CA ILE A 136 -4.01 -3.44 -5.56
C ILE A 136 -4.27 -2.02 -6.07
N SER A 137 -3.25 -1.38 -6.64
CA SER A 137 -3.41 -0.13 -7.38
C SER A 137 -3.17 -0.33 -8.87
N THR A 138 -4.12 0.09 -9.69
CA THR A 138 -4.10 -0.21 -11.13
C THR A 138 -4.62 0.96 -11.98
N LYS A 139 -4.12 1.05 -13.21
CA LYS A 139 -4.73 1.76 -14.35
C LYS A 139 -5.32 0.79 -15.39
N GLY A 140 -5.12 -0.51 -15.22
CA GLY A 140 -5.63 -1.56 -16.07
C GLY A 140 -7.16 -1.61 -16.09
N TYR A 141 -7.72 -2.10 -17.20
CA TYR A 141 -9.14 -2.43 -17.26
C TYR A 141 -9.39 -3.73 -16.50
N ILE A 142 -10.39 -3.72 -15.62
CA ILE A 142 -10.86 -4.90 -14.89
C ILE A 142 -12.18 -5.35 -15.54
N ASP A 143 -12.13 -6.38 -16.37
CA ASP A 143 -13.36 -7.01 -16.86
C ASP A 143 -14.07 -7.81 -15.75
N GLU A 144 -15.27 -8.31 -16.02
CA GLU A 144 -16.08 -9.04 -15.02
C GLU A 144 -15.42 -10.34 -14.57
N GLY A 145 -14.71 -11.03 -15.47
CA GLY A 145 -13.97 -12.26 -15.16
C GLY A 145 -12.82 -11.98 -14.21
N LEU A 146 -11.99 -10.99 -14.52
CA LEU A 146 -10.88 -10.57 -13.66
C LEU A 146 -11.38 -10.02 -12.31
N ALA A 147 -12.50 -9.30 -12.30
CA ALA A 147 -13.13 -8.86 -11.05
C ALA A 147 -13.49 -10.06 -10.15
N LYS A 148 -14.05 -11.13 -10.72
CA LYS A 148 -14.33 -12.37 -10.01
C LYS A 148 -13.05 -13.05 -9.53
N GLU A 149 -12.03 -13.18 -10.39
CA GLU A 149 -10.73 -13.77 -10.01
C GLU A 149 -10.05 -13.03 -8.85
N LEU A 150 -10.14 -11.70 -8.83
CA LEU A 150 -9.63 -10.85 -7.74
C LEU A 150 -10.39 -11.10 -6.44
N LYS A 151 -11.73 -11.18 -6.50
CA LYS A 151 -12.61 -11.49 -5.35
C LYS A 151 -12.32 -12.89 -4.80
N ASP A 152 -12.11 -13.87 -5.67
CA ASP A 152 -11.80 -15.25 -5.31
C ASP A 152 -10.38 -15.38 -4.73
N ALA A 153 -9.42 -14.56 -5.19
CA ALA A 153 -8.06 -14.54 -4.64
C ALA A 153 -8.01 -13.95 -3.22
N GLU A 154 -8.75 -12.87 -2.97
CA GLU A 154 -8.90 -12.28 -1.64
C GLU A 154 -10.28 -11.61 -1.50
N PRO A 155 -11.17 -12.13 -0.62
CA PRO A 155 -12.55 -11.66 -0.52
C PRO A 155 -12.72 -10.18 -0.13
N ASN A 156 -11.74 -9.60 0.58
CA ASN A 156 -11.77 -8.23 1.07
C ASN A 156 -10.78 -7.30 0.35
N LEU A 157 -10.26 -7.73 -0.81
CA LEU A 157 -9.23 -7.00 -1.54
C LEU A 157 -9.61 -5.52 -1.73
N SER A 158 -8.74 -4.62 -1.28
CA SER A 158 -8.88 -3.19 -1.56
C SER A 158 -8.42 -2.88 -2.98
N VAL A 159 -9.32 -2.36 -3.81
CA VAL A 159 -9.01 -2.02 -5.21
C VAL A 159 -8.91 -0.51 -5.38
N LEU A 160 -7.73 -0.04 -5.76
CA LEU A 160 -7.44 1.35 -6.06
C LEU A 160 -7.38 1.57 -7.58
N VAL A 161 -8.39 2.24 -8.14
CA VAL A 161 -8.45 2.54 -9.58
C VAL A 161 -7.93 3.95 -9.83
N THR A 162 -6.86 4.07 -10.60
CA THR A 162 -6.18 5.36 -10.84
C THR A 162 -6.81 6.13 -12.00
N VAL A 163 -7.40 7.29 -11.68
CA VAL A 163 -7.81 8.31 -12.66
C VAL A 163 -7.34 9.65 -12.13
N ILE A 164 -6.46 10.33 -12.87
CA ILE A 164 -5.89 11.63 -12.46
C ILE A 164 -6.36 12.82 -13.31
N THR A 165 -6.88 12.53 -14.49
CA THR A 165 -7.41 13.48 -15.47
C THR A 165 -8.27 12.70 -16.45
N ILE A 166 -9.27 13.36 -17.05
CA ILE A 166 -10.04 12.80 -18.16
C ILE A 166 -9.54 13.41 -19.46
N LYS A 167 -9.45 14.74 -19.50
CA LYS A 167 -9.11 15.53 -20.69
C LYS A 167 -7.66 15.38 -21.12
N PHE A 168 -6.72 15.31 -20.18
CA PHE A 168 -5.29 15.21 -20.46
C PHE A 168 -4.77 13.76 -20.43
N SER A 169 -5.66 12.77 -20.32
CA SER A 169 -5.26 11.36 -20.14
C SER A 169 -4.39 10.83 -21.28
N ARG A 170 -4.73 11.12 -22.54
CA ARG A 170 -3.92 10.71 -23.71
C ARG A 170 -2.54 11.37 -23.77
N ILE A 171 -2.40 12.56 -23.19
CA ILE A 171 -1.13 13.29 -23.13
C ILE A 171 -0.26 12.74 -21.98
N LEU A 172 -0.85 12.61 -20.79
CA LEU A 172 -0.13 12.23 -19.58
C LEU A 172 0.09 10.73 -19.43
N GLU A 173 -0.79 9.91 -20.00
CA GLU A 173 -0.85 8.46 -19.84
C GLU A 173 -1.11 7.77 -21.20
N PRO A 174 -0.25 8.01 -22.21
CA PRO A 174 -0.56 7.72 -23.61
C PRO A 174 -0.82 6.24 -23.91
N LYS A 175 -0.22 5.32 -23.14
CA LYS A 175 -0.37 3.87 -23.32
C LYS A 175 -1.20 3.19 -22.23
N ALA A 176 -1.79 3.96 -21.30
CA ALA A 176 -2.70 3.41 -20.31
C ALA A 176 -4.15 3.37 -20.86
N PRO A 177 -5.01 2.46 -20.36
CA PRO A 177 -6.42 2.43 -20.75
C PRO A 177 -7.12 3.77 -20.55
N ASP A 178 -8.12 4.08 -21.38
CA ASP A 178 -8.91 5.31 -21.25
C ASP A 178 -9.58 5.40 -19.86
N PRO A 179 -9.66 6.58 -19.21
CA PRO A 179 -10.31 6.74 -17.92
C PRO A 179 -11.74 6.19 -17.86
N LYS A 180 -12.53 6.24 -18.95
CA LYS A 180 -13.86 5.64 -19.01
C LYS A 180 -13.82 4.12 -18.84
N LEU A 181 -12.84 3.45 -19.45
CA LEU A 181 -12.64 2.01 -19.25
C LEU A 181 -12.21 1.70 -17.82
N ARG A 182 -11.38 2.54 -17.20
CA ARG A 182 -10.99 2.37 -15.80
C ARG A 182 -12.19 2.48 -14.86
N PHE A 183 -13.07 3.46 -15.07
CA PHE A 183 -14.32 3.58 -14.33
C PHE A 183 -15.27 2.40 -14.57
N LYS A 184 -15.37 1.90 -15.81
CA LYS A 184 -16.10 0.65 -16.09
C LYS A 184 -15.52 -0.53 -15.29
N GLY A 185 -14.20 -0.64 -15.21
CA GLY A 185 -13.54 -1.66 -14.40
C GLY A 185 -13.78 -1.50 -12.90
N ALA A 186 -13.83 -0.25 -12.41
CA ALA A 186 -14.22 0.04 -11.04
C ALA A 186 -15.64 -0.46 -10.73
N LEU A 187 -16.59 -0.24 -11.64
CA LEU A 187 -17.96 -0.73 -11.50
C LEU A 187 -18.03 -2.26 -11.51
N ASN A 188 -17.27 -2.92 -12.39
CA ASN A 188 -17.20 -4.39 -12.43
C ASN A 188 -16.69 -4.97 -11.11
N ALA A 189 -15.59 -4.45 -10.57
CA ALA A 189 -15.05 -4.86 -9.28
C ALA A 189 -16.00 -4.57 -8.12
N SER A 190 -16.66 -3.41 -8.14
CA SER A 190 -17.66 -3.02 -7.14
C SER A 190 -18.86 -3.97 -7.13
N LYS A 191 -19.36 -4.37 -8.32
CA LYS A 191 -20.47 -5.34 -8.45
C LYS A 191 -20.12 -6.73 -7.93
N GLN A 192 -18.84 -7.12 -7.94
CA GLN A 192 -18.35 -8.35 -7.30
C GLN A 192 -18.22 -8.22 -5.76
N GLY A 193 -18.61 -7.07 -5.19
CA GLY A 193 -18.56 -6.83 -3.75
C GLY A 193 -17.15 -6.55 -3.23
N LEU A 194 -16.22 -6.09 -4.08
CA LEU A 194 -14.94 -5.55 -3.64
C LEU A 194 -15.09 -4.07 -3.27
N ARG A 195 -14.32 -3.61 -2.27
CA ARG A 195 -14.22 -2.18 -2.00
C ARG A 195 -13.32 -1.53 -3.05
N VAL A 196 -13.90 -0.60 -3.81
CA VAL A 196 -13.19 0.18 -4.83
C VAL A 196 -13.11 1.64 -4.42
N ASP A 197 -11.90 2.19 -4.43
CA ASP A 197 -11.62 3.59 -4.14
C ASP A 197 -10.90 4.25 -5.34
N LEU A 198 -11.24 5.51 -5.63
CA LEU A 198 -10.55 6.31 -6.63
C LEU A 198 -9.14 6.61 -6.12
N PHE A 199 -8.13 6.29 -6.91
CA PHE A 199 -6.76 6.68 -6.64
C PHE A 199 -6.40 7.93 -7.43
N LEU A 200 -6.73 9.09 -6.87
CA LEU A 200 -6.42 10.40 -7.44
C LEU A 200 -4.97 10.77 -7.09
N ARG A 201 -4.03 10.03 -7.68
CA ARG A 201 -2.60 10.16 -7.44
C ARG A 201 -1.79 9.89 -8.72
N PRO A 202 -0.94 10.84 -9.15
CA PRO A 202 -0.64 12.10 -8.49
C PRO A 202 -1.69 13.20 -8.75
N ILE A 203 -1.82 14.12 -7.79
CA ILE A 203 -2.39 15.45 -8.01
C ILE A 203 -1.36 16.26 -8.80
N ILE A 204 -1.75 16.69 -10.00
CA ILE A 204 -0.94 17.56 -10.86
C ILE A 204 -1.55 18.98 -10.83
N PRO A 205 -0.88 19.95 -10.20
CA PRO A 205 -1.32 21.35 -10.15
C PRO A 205 -1.59 21.95 -11.52
N GLY A 206 -2.66 22.72 -11.64
CA GLY A 206 -3.12 23.32 -12.90
C GLY A 206 -3.95 22.37 -13.79
N ILE A 207 -4.07 21.10 -13.40
CA ILE A 207 -4.92 20.08 -14.05
C ILE A 207 -5.97 19.59 -13.05
N ALA A 208 -5.54 19.10 -11.88
CA ALA A 208 -6.43 18.47 -10.90
C ALA A 208 -7.57 19.40 -10.47
N GLU A 209 -7.28 20.67 -10.21
CA GLU A 209 -8.23 21.70 -9.79
C GLU A 209 -9.34 21.94 -10.83
N LYS A 210 -9.04 21.69 -12.11
CA LYS A 210 -9.98 21.88 -13.23
C LYS A 210 -10.91 20.68 -13.44
N GLU A 211 -10.55 19.50 -12.96
CA GLU A 211 -11.25 18.25 -13.30
C GLU A 211 -11.72 17.44 -12.08
N TYR A 212 -11.27 17.75 -10.86
CA TYR A 212 -11.55 16.90 -9.69
C TYR A 212 -13.05 16.70 -9.44
N ARG A 213 -13.89 17.72 -9.68
CA ARG A 213 -15.35 17.60 -9.51
C ARG A 213 -15.94 16.59 -10.48
N ASP A 214 -15.61 16.68 -11.76
CA ASP A 214 -16.08 15.76 -12.80
C ASP A 214 -15.61 14.32 -12.53
N ILE A 215 -14.34 14.16 -12.15
CA ILE A 215 -13.75 12.86 -11.80
C ILE A 215 -14.47 12.25 -10.60
N LEU A 216 -14.72 13.02 -9.53
CA LEU A 216 -15.41 12.51 -8.33
C LEU A 216 -16.88 12.18 -8.60
N ASN A 217 -17.59 12.99 -9.39
CA ASN A 217 -18.96 12.68 -9.81
C ASN A 217 -19.02 11.37 -10.61
N LEU A 218 -18.07 11.17 -11.54
CA LEU A 218 -17.96 9.92 -12.28
C LEU A 218 -17.60 8.74 -11.38
N ALA A 219 -16.73 8.95 -10.39
CA ALA A 219 -16.37 7.92 -9.42
C ALA A 219 -17.61 7.38 -8.70
N VAL A 220 -18.44 8.27 -8.13
CA VAL A 220 -19.69 7.88 -7.45
C VAL A 220 -20.60 7.07 -8.38
N LYS A 221 -20.79 7.54 -9.63
CA LYS A 221 -21.62 6.84 -10.63
C LYS A 221 -21.12 5.43 -10.97
N HIS A 222 -19.87 5.11 -10.69
CA HIS A 222 -19.26 3.79 -10.96
C HIS A 222 -18.99 2.98 -9.69
N GLY A 223 -19.71 3.26 -8.60
CA GLY A 223 -19.68 2.44 -7.38
C GLY A 223 -18.46 2.66 -6.48
N ILE A 224 -17.63 3.66 -6.77
CA ILE A 224 -16.48 4.02 -5.93
C ILE A 224 -16.96 4.57 -4.59
N LYS A 225 -16.32 4.13 -3.49
CA LYS A 225 -16.71 4.45 -2.11
C LYS A 225 -15.85 5.51 -1.44
N GLY A 226 -14.70 5.83 -2.00
CA GLY A 226 -13.78 6.80 -1.45
C GLY A 226 -12.76 7.28 -2.45
N VAL A 227 -11.97 8.27 -2.04
CA VAL A 227 -10.86 8.82 -2.81
C VAL A 227 -9.59 8.85 -1.98
N VAL A 228 -8.55 8.22 -2.51
CA VAL A 228 -7.18 8.33 -2.00
C VAL A 228 -6.45 9.38 -2.81
N VAL A 229 -6.02 10.46 -2.15
CA VAL A 229 -5.27 11.55 -2.78
C VAL A 229 -3.77 11.44 -2.50
N GLY A 230 -2.93 11.76 -3.49
CA GLY A 230 -1.48 11.82 -3.30
C GLY A 230 -0.82 12.88 -4.16
N SER A 231 0.13 13.60 -3.58
CA SER A 231 0.85 14.68 -4.27
C SER A 231 1.78 14.13 -5.34
N LEU A 232 2.01 14.91 -6.40
CA LEU A 232 3.01 14.60 -7.40
C LEU A 232 4.40 14.51 -6.78
N ARG A 233 5.17 13.54 -7.26
CA ARG A 233 6.59 13.42 -7.02
C ARG A 233 7.31 13.79 -8.30
N ILE A 234 8.31 14.65 -8.19
CA ILE A 234 9.08 15.18 -9.30
C ILE A 234 10.55 14.79 -9.18
N THR A 235 11.19 14.82 -10.34
CA THR A 235 12.63 14.79 -10.60
C THR A 235 12.89 15.78 -11.73
N ALA A 236 14.16 16.05 -12.06
CA ALA A 236 14.49 16.86 -13.24
C ALA A 236 13.89 16.26 -14.53
N ASN A 237 13.94 14.93 -14.68
CA ASN A 237 13.39 14.24 -15.84
C ASN A 237 11.87 14.37 -15.94
N ILE A 238 11.15 14.22 -14.82
CA ILE A 238 9.69 14.37 -14.80
C ILE A 238 9.26 15.79 -15.19
N LEU A 239 9.96 16.82 -14.69
CA LEU A 239 9.68 18.21 -15.07
C LEU A 239 9.90 18.41 -16.57
N LYS A 240 11.02 17.96 -17.11
CA LYS A 240 11.32 18.02 -18.56
C LYS A 240 10.27 17.27 -19.38
N ASN A 241 9.87 16.08 -18.95
CA ASN A 241 8.87 15.28 -19.67
C ASN A 241 7.50 15.97 -19.70
N LEU A 242 7.08 16.59 -18.59
CA LEU A 242 5.83 17.34 -18.52
C LEU A 242 5.85 18.58 -19.44
N GLU A 243 6.94 19.33 -19.42
CA GLU A 243 7.14 20.49 -20.29
C GLU A 243 7.12 20.10 -21.77
N ASN A 244 7.82 19.02 -22.15
CA ASN A 244 7.86 18.50 -23.52
C ASN A 244 6.48 18.12 -24.08
N VAL A 245 5.53 17.75 -23.23
CA VAL A 245 4.16 17.43 -23.65
C VAL A 245 3.18 18.60 -23.44
N GLY A 246 3.70 19.82 -23.23
CA GLY A 246 2.93 21.05 -23.15
C GLY A 246 2.26 21.30 -21.80
N ILE A 247 2.64 20.59 -20.74
CA ILE A 247 2.13 20.84 -19.39
C ILE A 247 2.99 21.90 -18.70
N SER A 248 2.37 23.02 -18.32
CA SER A 248 3.07 24.09 -17.60
C SER A 248 3.61 23.58 -16.26
N ILE A 249 4.92 23.72 -16.07
CA ILE A 249 5.62 23.33 -14.84
C ILE A 249 5.61 24.44 -13.77
N ASN A 250 5.21 25.67 -14.10
CA ASN A 250 5.23 26.82 -13.18
C ASN A 250 4.40 26.57 -11.90
N ASN A 251 3.23 25.97 -12.07
CA ASN A 251 2.33 25.59 -10.97
C ASN A 251 2.88 24.41 -10.14
N ILE A 252 3.89 23.70 -10.63
CA ILE A 252 4.52 22.54 -9.99
C ILE A 252 5.77 23.00 -9.22
N VAL A 253 6.66 23.74 -9.88
CA VAL A 253 7.94 24.17 -9.31
C VAL A 253 7.77 25.15 -8.15
N SER A 254 6.76 26.02 -8.20
CA SER A 254 6.39 26.94 -7.11
C SER A 254 5.95 26.23 -5.82
N ARG A 255 5.62 24.93 -5.89
CA ARG A 255 5.16 24.11 -4.77
C ARG A 255 6.26 23.23 -4.16
N VAL A 256 7.50 23.37 -4.62
CA VAL A 256 8.66 22.65 -4.10
C VAL A 256 9.20 23.38 -2.88
N GLN A 257 9.35 22.67 -1.77
CA GLN A 257 9.83 23.23 -0.51
C GLN A 257 11.27 22.80 -0.20
N GLY A 258 12.03 23.70 0.44
CA GLY A 258 13.35 23.40 1.02
C GLY A 258 14.48 23.21 0.01
N ILE A 259 14.24 23.31 -1.29
CA ILE A 259 15.27 23.25 -2.35
C ILE A 259 14.86 24.10 -3.55
N ASN A 260 15.84 24.53 -4.36
CA ASN A 260 15.57 25.07 -5.70
C ASN A 260 15.27 23.90 -6.66
N PRO A 261 14.07 23.84 -7.28
CA PRO A 261 13.68 22.74 -8.17
C PRO A 261 14.55 22.64 -9.44
N PHE A 262 15.11 23.75 -9.91
CA PHE A 262 16.03 23.77 -11.06
C PHE A 262 17.43 23.25 -10.71
N ARG A 263 17.71 23.01 -9.42
CA ARG A 263 18.93 22.35 -8.95
C ARG A 263 18.73 20.86 -8.65
N LEU A 264 17.58 20.28 -9.00
CA LEU A 264 17.38 18.84 -8.93
C LEU A 264 18.36 18.14 -9.87
N LYS A 265 19.17 17.22 -9.33
CA LYS A 265 20.12 16.42 -10.09
C LYS A 265 19.77 14.93 -10.01
N GLY A 266 19.94 14.24 -11.13
CA GLY A 266 19.79 12.79 -11.23
C GLY A 266 18.39 12.30 -10.83
N SER A 267 18.37 11.18 -10.09
CA SER A 267 17.16 10.47 -9.63
C SER A 267 16.55 11.02 -8.34
N ARG A 268 17.02 12.17 -7.84
CA ARG A 268 16.52 12.75 -6.58
C ARG A 268 15.05 13.10 -6.71
N GLN A 269 14.24 12.37 -5.96
CA GLN A 269 12.80 12.47 -5.95
C GLN A 269 12.30 13.42 -4.85
N VAL A 270 11.48 14.39 -5.22
CA VAL A 270 10.90 15.37 -4.28
C VAL A 270 9.40 15.41 -4.44
N THR A 271 8.67 15.42 -3.32
CA THR A 271 7.21 15.50 -3.33
C THR A 271 6.80 16.96 -3.21
N ILE A 272 5.92 17.43 -4.10
CA ILE A 272 5.42 18.81 -4.06
C ILE A 272 4.34 18.98 -2.99
N THR A 273 4.13 20.21 -2.54
CA THR A 273 3.07 20.54 -1.59
C THR A 273 1.76 20.83 -2.33
N THR A 274 0.70 20.10 -1.96
CA THR A 274 -0.63 20.24 -2.57
C THR A 274 -1.75 20.22 -1.51
N SER A 275 -1.47 20.76 -0.32
CA SER A 275 -2.41 20.70 0.82
C SER A 275 -3.70 21.46 0.53
N ASP A 276 -3.58 22.63 -0.09
CA ASP A 276 -4.68 23.44 -0.62
C ASP A 276 -5.55 22.66 -1.62
N ILE A 277 -4.94 21.99 -2.60
CA ILE A 277 -5.69 21.22 -3.61
C ILE A 277 -6.36 20.00 -2.98
N LYS A 278 -5.67 19.32 -2.05
CA LYS A 278 -6.23 18.19 -1.31
C LYS A 278 -7.44 18.61 -0.48
N GLU A 279 -7.44 19.82 0.05
CA GLU A 279 -8.54 20.37 0.83
C GLU A 279 -9.77 20.61 -0.03
N LEU A 280 -9.61 21.21 -1.22
CA LEU A 280 -10.70 21.34 -2.20
C LEU A 280 -11.32 19.99 -2.59
N ILE A 281 -10.46 18.99 -2.82
CA ILE A 281 -10.90 17.62 -3.13
C ILE A 281 -11.63 17.01 -1.93
N ARG A 282 -11.14 17.23 -0.70
CA ARG A 282 -11.75 16.74 0.54
C ARG A 282 -13.16 17.26 0.72
N GLU A 283 -13.33 18.58 0.66
CA GLU A 283 -14.63 19.22 0.84
C GLU A 283 -15.67 18.67 -0.14
N TYR A 284 -15.29 18.53 -1.42
CA TYR A 284 -16.21 18.04 -2.44
C TYR A 284 -16.48 16.54 -2.32
N ALA A 285 -15.45 15.73 -2.03
CA ALA A 285 -15.61 14.29 -1.80
C ALA A 285 -16.57 14.00 -0.63
N VAL A 286 -16.44 14.73 0.48
CA VAL A 286 -17.32 14.60 1.64
C VAL A 286 -18.77 14.97 1.29
N ARG A 287 -18.99 16.04 0.50
CA ARG A 287 -20.34 16.41 0.02
C ARG A 287 -20.99 15.32 -0.83
N LEU A 288 -20.18 14.52 -1.53
CA LEU A 288 -20.64 13.38 -2.32
C LEU A 288 -20.78 12.08 -1.52
N GLY A 289 -20.50 12.10 -0.21
CA GLY A 289 -20.52 10.91 0.64
C GLY A 289 -19.37 9.94 0.42
N LEU A 290 -18.26 10.39 -0.19
CA LEU A 290 -17.06 9.59 -0.38
C LEU A 290 -16.16 9.64 0.85
N ASP A 291 -15.57 8.50 1.22
CA ASP A 291 -14.48 8.45 2.19
C ASP A 291 -13.25 9.19 1.64
N PHE A 292 -12.78 10.26 2.31
CA PHE A 292 -11.56 10.95 1.93
C PHE A 292 -10.34 10.39 2.65
N MET A 293 -9.30 10.02 1.89
CA MET A 293 -8.12 9.36 2.42
C MET A 293 -6.83 10.00 1.92
N GLN A 294 -5.94 10.36 2.84
CA GLN A 294 -4.63 10.94 2.50
C GLN A 294 -3.56 9.90 2.15
N SER A 295 -3.83 8.62 2.40
CA SER A 295 -2.88 7.54 2.16
C SER A 295 -3.59 6.25 1.75
N ALA A 296 -2.94 5.51 0.86
CA ALA A 296 -3.39 4.23 0.33
C ALA A 296 -3.64 3.17 1.43
N CYS A 297 -2.86 3.15 2.52
CA CYS A 297 -3.13 2.24 3.64
C CYS A 297 -4.51 2.43 4.27
N SER A 298 -5.07 3.65 4.24
CA SER A 298 -6.40 3.90 4.81
C SER A 298 -7.48 3.12 4.07
N ALA A 299 -7.43 3.11 2.72
CA ALA A 299 -8.36 2.34 1.90
C ALA A 299 -8.26 0.83 2.19
N ASN A 300 -7.03 0.33 2.40
CA ASN A 300 -6.81 -1.07 2.76
C ASN A 300 -7.39 -1.41 4.15
N ILE A 301 -7.13 -0.55 5.15
CA ILE A 301 -7.69 -0.68 6.51
C ILE A 301 -9.23 -0.69 6.48
N ILE A 302 -9.85 0.22 5.72
CA ILE A 302 -11.31 0.32 5.64
C ILE A 302 -11.90 -0.90 4.89
N ALA A 303 -11.30 -1.33 3.77
CA ALA A 303 -11.75 -2.51 3.02
C ALA A 303 -11.80 -3.78 3.88
N HIS A 304 -10.86 -3.91 4.81
CA HIS A 304 -10.74 -5.06 5.70
C HIS A 304 -11.47 -4.89 7.04
N GLY A 305 -12.23 -3.80 7.22
CA GLY A 305 -12.94 -3.54 8.47
C GLY A 305 -12.03 -3.31 9.68
N LEU A 306 -10.75 -3.00 9.47
CA LEU A 306 -9.77 -2.79 10.53
C LEU A 306 -9.84 -1.36 11.09
N GLY A 307 -9.08 -1.10 12.16
CA GLY A 307 -8.84 0.24 12.71
C GLY A 307 -7.34 0.52 12.82
N CYS A 308 -6.92 1.77 12.62
CA CYS A 308 -5.51 2.16 12.72
C CYS A 308 -5.31 3.59 13.23
N LYS A 309 -4.36 3.77 14.17
CA LYS A 309 -3.99 5.06 14.79
C LYS A 309 -2.48 5.31 14.76
N LEU A 310 -1.73 4.62 13.89
CA LEU A 310 -0.25 4.67 13.86
C LEU A 310 0.35 6.01 13.41
N CYS A 311 -0.43 6.90 12.80
CA CYS A 311 0.09 8.15 12.25
C CYS A 311 -0.92 9.29 12.31
N LYS A 312 -0.43 10.51 12.04
CA LYS A 312 -1.21 11.75 12.05
C LYS A 312 -2.36 11.84 11.03
N PHE A 313 -2.42 10.93 10.06
CA PHE A 313 -3.53 10.89 9.08
C PHE A 313 -4.73 10.09 9.57
N GLY A 314 -4.55 9.26 10.61
CA GLY A 314 -5.64 8.53 11.25
C GLY A 314 -6.35 9.37 12.33
N PRO A 315 -7.35 8.80 13.02
CA PRO A 315 -7.75 7.40 12.98
C PRO A 315 -8.33 6.97 11.62
N CYS A 316 -7.97 5.77 11.14
CA CYS A 316 -8.53 5.16 9.94
C CYS A 316 -9.41 3.97 10.32
N GLY A 317 -10.51 3.74 9.60
CA GLY A 317 -11.41 2.62 9.84
C GLY A 317 -12.22 2.75 11.14
N LYS A 318 -12.81 1.64 11.60
CA LYS A 318 -13.76 1.65 12.73
C LYS A 318 -13.45 0.61 13.83
N SER A 319 -12.74 -0.46 13.52
CA SER A 319 -12.44 -1.53 14.49
C SER A 319 -11.12 -1.30 15.22
N PHE A 320 -11.13 -0.45 16.25
CA PHE A 320 -9.94 -0.17 17.05
C PHE A 320 -9.77 -1.20 18.17
N THR A 321 -8.60 -1.83 18.22
CA THR A 321 -8.27 -2.77 19.29
C THR A 321 -7.84 -2.01 20.54
N TYR A 322 -8.43 -2.37 21.69
CA TYR A 322 -7.97 -1.89 23.00
C TYR A 322 -6.88 -2.81 23.54
N ILE A 323 -5.80 -2.23 24.04
CA ILE A 323 -4.67 -2.99 24.60
C ILE A 323 -4.79 -2.98 26.11
N LYS A 324 -4.74 -4.17 26.71
CA LYS A 324 -4.63 -4.37 28.14
C LYS A 324 -3.16 -4.58 28.51
N GLU A 325 -2.70 -3.97 29.59
CA GLU A 325 -1.31 -4.08 30.06
C GLU A 325 -0.90 -5.53 30.28
N GLU A 326 -1.82 -6.35 30.82
CA GLU A 326 -1.61 -7.77 31.10
C GLU A 326 -1.25 -8.55 29.83
N ARG A 327 -1.79 -8.17 28.67
CA ARG A 327 -1.49 -8.84 27.40
C ARG A 327 -0.08 -8.55 26.91
N ILE A 328 0.40 -7.32 27.12
CA ILE A 328 1.79 -6.98 26.80
C ILE A 328 2.70 -7.73 27.77
N LYS A 329 2.38 -7.74 29.06
CA LYS A 329 3.14 -8.45 30.10
C LYS A 329 3.30 -9.94 29.76
N GLU A 330 2.20 -10.63 29.50
CA GLU A 330 2.17 -12.05 29.09
C GLU A 330 3.08 -12.29 27.87
N PHE A 331 3.04 -11.41 26.87
CA PHE A 331 3.89 -11.54 25.67
C PHE A 331 5.38 -11.31 25.97
N LEU A 332 5.73 -10.33 26.81
CA LEU A 332 7.12 -10.10 27.20
C LEU A 332 7.68 -11.27 28.01
N GLU A 333 6.89 -11.83 28.94
CA GLU A 333 7.24 -13.03 29.70
C GLU A 333 7.39 -14.26 28.79
N PHE A 334 6.51 -14.42 27.80
CA PHE A 334 6.62 -15.45 26.77
C PHE A 334 7.92 -15.34 25.96
N LEU A 335 8.40 -14.12 25.71
CA LEU A 335 9.70 -13.87 25.08
C LEU A 335 10.89 -14.05 26.04
N GLY A 336 10.65 -14.45 27.29
CA GLY A 336 11.67 -14.68 28.32
C GLY A 336 12.18 -13.42 29.02
N LEU A 337 11.52 -12.27 28.83
CA LEU A 337 11.88 -11.03 29.52
C LEU A 337 11.30 -11.02 30.93
N ARG A 338 12.07 -10.53 31.91
CA ARG A 338 11.66 -10.53 33.33
C ARG A 338 11.71 -9.16 34.01
N ASN A 339 12.47 -8.22 33.47
CA ASN A 339 12.63 -6.89 34.04
C ASN A 339 12.11 -5.82 33.08
N PHE A 340 10.84 -5.43 33.26
CA PHE A 340 10.20 -4.40 32.44
C PHE A 340 9.13 -3.63 33.22
N LYS A 341 8.82 -2.43 32.74
CA LYS A 341 7.65 -1.65 33.14
C LYS A 341 6.80 -1.33 31.92
N ILE A 342 5.48 -1.45 32.05
CA ILE A 342 4.54 -1.15 30.99
C ILE A 342 3.65 0.02 31.47
N ASP A 343 3.36 0.95 30.58
CA ASP A 343 2.41 2.04 30.81
C ASP A 343 1.51 2.16 29.58
N VAL A 344 0.23 1.83 29.74
CA VAL A 344 -0.78 1.92 28.67
C VAL A 344 -1.68 3.12 28.95
N LYS A 345 -1.54 4.18 28.14
CA LYS A 345 -2.37 5.39 28.24
C LYS A 345 -3.11 5.64 26.95
N HIS A 346 -4.45 5.49 26.98
CA HIS A 346 -5.36 5.74 25.85
C HIS A 346 -4.93 5.05 24.55
N ASN A 347 -4.12 5.74 23.72
CA ASN A 347 -3.66 5.28 22.41
C ASN A 347 -2.13 5.13 22.34
N LEU A 348 -1.42 5.12 23.46
CA LEU A 348 0.04 5.01 23.51
C LEU A 348 0.43 3.90 24.48
N VAL A 349 1.27 2.98 23.99
CA VAL A 349 1.92 1.97 24.81
C VAL A 349 3.37 2.39 25.02
N LYS A 350 3.81 2.39 26.27
CA LYS A 350 5.22 2.54 26.63
C LYS A 350 5.69 1.27 27.31
N VAL A 351 6.81 0.75 26.84
CA VAL A 351 7.52 -0.38 27.46
C VAL A 351 8.92 0.11 27.80
N LEU A 352 9.29 0.01 29.07
CA LEU A 352 10.65 0.24 29.53
C LEU A 352 11.27 -1.12 29.82
N LEU A 353 12.34 -1.48 29.11
CA LEU A 353 13.08 -2.71 29.34
C LEU A 353 14.30 -2.40 30.21
N GLY A 354 14.49 -3.16 31.29
CA GLY A 354 15.70 -3.07 32.12
C GLY A 354 16.90 -3.65 31.38
N ASP A 355 17.07 -4.98 31.47
CA ASP A 355 18.15 -5.71 30.83
C ASP A 355 17.59 -6.86 29.96
N GLY A 356 18.08 -6.99 28.73
CA GLY A 356 17.67 -8.06 27.83
C GLY A 356 18.27 -7.95 26.43
N ARG A 357 18.63 -9.10 25.84
CA ARG A 357 19.13 -9.21 24.45
C ARG A 357 17.96 -9.26 23.45
N ILE A 358 17.07 -8.27 23.47
CA ILE A 358 15.98 -8.15 22.49
C ILE A 358 16.13 -6.90 21.64
N ASP A 359 15.87 -7.04 20.34
CA ASP A 359 15.82 -5.88 19.46
C ASP A 359 14.59 -5.02 19.81
N ARG A 360 14.85 -3.89 20.47
CA ARG A 360 13.85 -2.91 20.89
C ARG A 360 13.08 -2.34 19.68
N LYS A 361 13.71 -2.19 18.52
CA LYS A 361 13.05 -1.67 17.30
C LYS A 361 12.08 -2.71 16.74
N TRP A 362 12.48 -3.98 16.74
CA TRP A 362 11.59 -5.08 16.37
C TRP A 362 10.39 -5.16 17.31
N LEU A 363 10.63 -5.17 18.62
CA LEU A 363 9.55 -5.28 19.62
C LEU A 363 8.56 -4.12 19.50
N GLN A 364 9.08 -2.90 19.37
CA GLN A 364 8.27 -1.71 19.14
C GLN A 364 7.40 -1.87 17.89
N TYR A 365 8.01 -2.28 16.78
CA TYR A 365 7.30 -2.48 15.52
C TYR A 365 6.23 -3.56 15.63
N TYR A 366 6.57 -4.72 16.22
CA TYR A 366 5.68 -5.86 16.33
C TYR A 366 4.40 -5.52 17.10
N ILE A 367 4.55 -4.96 18.30
CA ILE A 367 3.40 -4.54 19.12
C ILE A 367 2.60 -3.44 18.40
N SER A 368 3.29 -2.47 17.76
CA SER A 368 2.62 -1.41 17.00
C SER A 368 1.78 -1.96 15.86
N GLU A 369 2.29 -2.96 15.15
CA GLU A 369 1.65 -3.53 13.97
C GLU A 369 0.47 -4.43 14.34
N VAL A 370 0.59 -5.23 15.42
CA VAL A 370 -0.49 -6.10 15.92
C VAL A 370 -1.72 -5.30 16.32
N TYR A 371 -1.52 -4.19 17.02
CA TYR A 371 -2.62 -3.37 17.55
C TYR A 371 -2.92 -2.11 16.75
N LYS A 372 -2.12 -1.82 15.72
CA LYS A 372 -2.21 -0.59 14.91
C LYS A 372 -2.24 0.69 15.77
N LEU A 373 -1.42 0.71 16.82
CA LEU A 373 -1.29 1.78 17.80
C LEU A 373 0.17 2.21 17.98
N PRO A 374 0.45 3.49 18.26
CA PRO A 374 1.79 3.95 18.62
C PRO A 374 2.35 3.21 19.84
N VAL A 375 3.55 2.63 19.69
CA VAL A 375 4.32 2.03 20.78
C VAL A 375 5.68 2.70 20.88
N SER A 376 6.16 2.90 22.10
CA SER A 376 7.53 3.30 22.41
C SER A 376 8.16 2.22 23.29
N VAL A 377 9.27 1.64 22.83
CA VAL A 377 10.10 0.73 23.63
C VAL A 377 11.40 1.44 23.93
N LYS A 378 11.72 1.60 25.21
CA LYS A 378 12.96 2.24 25.68
C LYS A 378 13.83 1.29 26.47
#